data_AF-A0A831RYX2-F1
#
_entry.id   AF-A0A831RYX2-F1
#
_cell.length_a   1.000
_cell.length_b   1.000
_cell.length_c   1.000
_cell.angle_alpha   90.00
_cell.angle_beta   90.00
_cell.angle_gamma   90.00
#
_symmetry.space_group_name_H-M   'P 1'
#
loop_
_entity.id
_entity.type
_entity.pdbx_description
1 polymer ?
#
loop_
_entity_poly.entity_id
_entity_poly.type
_entity_poly.pdbx_seq_one_letter_code
_entity_poly.pdbx_strand_id
1 'polypeptide(L)'
;MCPYCVRAKSLLQNKGVEYEEIRVDMDRDKMVEMMQRSNRRTVPQIFIDDFHVGGFDDMAQLDAYGKLDPLLGLAPHNDEAAFAHSIDASEDGPT
;
A
#
# COMPACT_ATOMS: atom_id res chain seq x y z
N MET A 1 -16.67 -0.11 17.56
CA MET A 1 -16.32 -0.68 16.24
C MET A 1 -16.28 0.46 15.23
N CYS A 2 -15.19 0.62 14.45
CA CYS A 2 -15.02 1.73 13.50
C CYS A 2 -15.17 1.25 12.04
N PRO A 3 -16.13 1.79 11.27
CA PRO A 3 -16.37 1.34 9.90
C PRO A 3 -15.21 1.67 8.94
N TYR A 4 -14.52 2.79 9.15
CA TYR A 4 -13.35 3.17 8.34
C TYR A 4 -12.16 2.24 8.54
N CYS A 5 -11.94 1.75 9.77
CA CYS A 5 -10.92 0.74 10.04
C CYS A 5 -11.24 -0.59 9.32
N VAL A 6 -12.51 -0.99 9.28
CA VAL A 6 -12.93 -2.19 8.56
C VAL A 6 -12.66 -2.03 7.06
N ARG A 7 -13.04 -0.91 6.46
CA ARG A 7 -12.80 -0.64 5.04
C ARG A 7 -11.31 -0.61 4.70
N ALA A 8 -10.47 -0.04 5.57
CA ALA A 8 -9.02 -0.04 5.37
C ALA A 8 -8.46 -1.47 5.33
N LYS A 9 -8.84 -2.30 6.29
CA LYS A 9 -8.44 -3.70 6.34
C LYS A 9 -8.92 -4.48 5.11
N SER A 10 -10.18 -4.30 4.72
CA SER A 10 -10.71 -4.94 3.51
C SER A 10 -9.96 -4.54 2.25
N LEU A 11 -9.55 -3.28 2.11
CA LEU A 11 -8.75 -2.84 0.96
C LEU A 11 -7.39 -3.55 0.92
N LEU A 12 -6.68 -3.60 2.06
CA LEU A 12 -5.39 -4.31 2.16
C LEU A 12 -5.56 -5.82 1.92
N GLN A 13 -6.59 -6.44 2.49
CA GLN A 13 -6.92 -7.86 2.25
C GLN A 13 -7.19 -8.16 0.78
N ASN A 14 -7.95 -7.30 0.10
CA ASN A 14 -8.25 -7.44 -1.33
C ASN A 14 -6.99 -7.34 -2.20
N LYS A 15 -5.98 -6.60 -1.74
CA LYS A 15 -4.65 -6.52 -2.39
C LYS A 15 -3.73 -7.69 -2.04
N GLY A 16 -4.12 -8.55 -1.10
CA GLY A 16 -3.33 -9.71 -0.69
C GLY A 16 -2.09 -9.36 0.12
N VAL A 17 -2.09 -8.21 0.82
CA VAL A 17 -0.95 -7.78 1.65
C VAL A 17 -1.18 -8.13 3.12
N GLU A 18 -0.11 -8.58 3.77
CA GLU A 18 -0.07 -8.75 5.22
C GLU A 18 0.02 -7.38 5.90
N TYR A 19 -0.64 -7.23 7.05
CA TYR A 19 -0.63 -6.00 7.83
C TYR A 19 -0.76 -6.29 9.33
N GLU A 20 -0.22 -5.39 10.15
CA GLU A 20 -0.41 -5.41 11.60
C GLU A 20 -1.56 -4.48 12.02
N GLU A 21 -2.45 -4.98 12.88
CA GLU A 21 -3.52 -4.16 13.48
C GLU A 21 -3.17 -3.78 14.93
N ILE A 22 -2.82 -2.51 15.14
CA ILE A 22 -2.62 -1.96 16.48
C ILE A 22 -3.94 -1.40 17.01
N ARG A 23 -4.50 -2.07 18.01
CA ARG A 23 -5.75 -1.66 18.68
C ARG A 23 -5.46 -0.60 19.74
N VAL A 24 -5.82 0.65 19.44
CA VAL A 24 -5.68 1.81 20.35
C VAL A 24 -6.94 2.12 21.16
N ASP A 25 -8.06 1.43 20.89
CA ASP A 25 -9.34 1.68 21.53
C ASP A 25 -9.39 1.25 23.00
N MET A 26 -8.55 0.28 23.38
CA MET A 26 -8.46 -0.25 24.74
C MET A 26 -7.14 0.09 25.44
N ASP A 27 -6.23 0.79 24.75
CA ASP A 27 -4.88 1.09 25.20
C ASP A 27 -4.55 2.56 24.98
N ARG A 28 -4.68 3.33 26.07
CA ARG A 28 -4.51 4.79 26.06
C ARG A 28 -3.06 5.19 25.79
N ASP A 29 -2.09 4.39 26.21
CA ASP A 29 -0.67 4.70 26.02
C ASP A 29 -0.29 4.52 24.54
N LYS A 30 -0.80 3.46 23.89
CA LYS A 30 -0.67 3.30 22.43
C LYS A 30 -1.34 4.42 21.65
N MET A 31 -2.50 4.89 22.10
CA MET A 31 -3.16 6.05 21.49
C MET A 31 -2.27 7.30 21.57
N VAL A 32 -1.62 7.56 22.71
CA VAL A 32 -0.70 8.69 22.88
C VAL A 32 0.52 8.56 21.98
N GLU A 33 1.13 7.39 21.91
CA GLU A 33 2.26 7.11 21.01
C GLU A 33 1.89 7.37 19.54
N MET A 34 0.74 6.83 19.09
CA MET A 34 0.28 7.02 17.72
C MET A 34 -0.06 8.48 17.42
N MET A 35 -0.64 9.22 18.38
CA MET A 35 -0.87 10.66 18.24
C MET A 35 0.43 11.45 18.06
N GLN A 36 1.50 11.07 18.76
CA GLN A 36 2.81 11.71 18.61
C GLN A 36 3.42 11.42 17.23
N ARG A 37 3.24 10.20 16.71
CA ARG A 37 3.79 9.78 15.42
C ARG A 37 3.03 10.35 14.22
N SER A 38 1.70 10.42 14.28
CA SER A 38 0.86 10.84 13.14
C SER A 38 0.44 12.30 13.17
N ASN A 39 0.56 12.95 14.33
CA ASN A 39 -0.07 14.24 14.64
C ASN A 39 -1.60 14.25 14.41
N ARG A 40 -2.24 13.08 14.37
CA ARG A 40 -3.69 12.89 14.18
C ARG A 40 -4.32 12.23 15.39
N ARG A 41 -5.56 12.61 15.69
CA ARG A 41 -6.35 12.10 16.83
C ARG A 41 -7.45 11.11 16.42
N THR A 42 -7.63 10.89 15.13
CA THR A 42 -8.68 10.02 14.58
C THR A 42 -8.09 8.69 14.13
N VAL A 43 -8.94 7.67 14.07
CA VAL A 43 -8.64 6.36 13.49
C VAL A 43 -9.44 6.15 12.20
N PRO A 44 -8.95 5.32 11.25
CA PRO A 44 -7.66 4.64 11.26
C PRO A 44 -6.48 5.60 11.02
N GLN A 45 -5.30 5.20 11.48
CA GLN A 45 -4.02 5.81 11.13
C GLN A 45 -3.20 4.75 10.42
N ILE A 46 -2.85 5.00 9.17
CA ILE A 46 -2.26 4.04 8.26
C ILE A 46 -0.81 4.45 8.02
N PHE A 47 0.09 3.52 8.28
CA PHE A 47 1.51 3.64 8.02
C PHE A 47 1.91 2.50 7.08
N ILE A 48 2.73 2.82 6.09
CA ILE A 48 3.40 1.86 5.22
C ILE A 48 4.89 2.09 5.45
N ASP A 49 5.56 1.12 6.06
CA ASP A 49 6.91 1.30 6.61
C ASP A 49 6.97 2.55 7.51
N ASP A 50 7.86 3.50 7.20
CA ASP A 50 8.00 4.78 7.91
C ASP A 50 7.10 5.90 7.34
N PHE A 51 6.36 5.63 6.26
CA PHE A 51 5.52 6.60 5.60
C PHE A 51 4.12 6.65 6.22
N HIS A 52 3.77 7.81 6.79
CA HIS A 52 2.42 8.08 7.27
C HIS A 52 1.49 8.43 6.09
N VAL A 53 0.64 7.47 5.71
CA VAL A 53 -0.37 7.64 4.65
C VAL A 53 -1.49 8.56 5.11
N GLY A 54 -1.94 8.41 6.37
CA GLY A 54 -3.06 9.15 6.92
C GLY A 54 -4.23 8.23 7.30
N GLY A 55 -5.44 8.60 6.91
CA GLY A 55 -6.66 7.86 7.20
C GLY A 55 -7.08 6.95 6.05
N PHE A 56 -8.28 6.36 6.17
CA PHE A 56 -8.82 5.51 5.12
C PHE A 56 -9.00 6.26 3.79
N ASP A 57 -9.50 7.50 3.83
CA ASP A 57 -9.75 8.28 2.61
C ASP A 57 -8.45 8.60 1.86
N ASP A 58 -7.37 8.94 2.60
CA ASP A 58 -6.04 9.17 2.04
C ASP A 58 -5.51 7.90 1.33
N MET A 59 -5.62 6.74 1.98
CA MET A 59 -5.20 5.45 1.40
C MET A 59 -6.05 5.07 0.18
N ALA A 60 -7.37 5.21 0.26
CA ALA A 60 -8.28 4.91 -0.85
C ALA A 60 -8.04 5.85 -2.05
N GLN A 61 -7.66 7.10 -1.80
CA GLN A 61 -7.29 8.04 -2.85
C GLN A 61 -5.98 7.62 -3.53
N LEU A 62 -4.97 7.18 -2.78
CA LEU A 62 -3.73 6.63 -3.36
C LEU A 62 -4.00 5.39 -4.21
N ASP A 63 -4.90 4.51 -3.76
CA ASP A 63 -5.33 3.33 -4.51
C ASP A 63 -5.99 3.72 -5.83
N ALA A 64 -6.95 4.65 -5.79
CA ALA A 64 -7.64 5.15 -6.97
C ALA A 64 -6.68 5.80 -8.00
N TYR A 65 -5.56 6.36 -7.55
CA TYR A 65 -4.52 6.91 -8.43
C TYR A 65 -3.45 5.89 -8.85
N GLY A 66 -3.57 4.62 -8.47
CA GLY A 66 -2.57 3.58 -8.75
C GLY A 66 -1.24 3.80 -8.02
N LYS A 67 -1.22 4.65 -6.98
CA LYS A 67 -0.02 5.00 -6.21
C LYS A 67 0.16 4.15 -4.96
N LEU A 68 -0.85 3.36 -4.58
CA LEU A 68 -0.76 2.50 -3.41
C LEU A 68 0.05 1.22 -3.68
N ASP A 69 -0.09 0.61 -4.85
CA ASP A 69 0.60 -0.64 -5.18
C ASP A 69 2.13 -0.54 -5.13
N PRO A 70 2.77 0.54 -5.64
CA PRO A 70 4.21 0.73 -5.46
C PRO A 70 4.63 0.86 -3.99
N LEU A 71 3.81 1.50 -3.15
CA LEU A 71 4.11 1.64 -1.73
C LEU A 71 4.00 0.29 -0.99
N LEU A 72 3.11 -0.58 -1.45
CA LEU A 72 2.91 -1.92 -0.89
C LEU A 72 3.86 -2.97 -1.48
N GLY A 73 4.77 -2.61 -2.38
CA GLY A 73 5.65 -3.56 -3.07
C GLY A 73 4.92 -4.48 -4.05
N LEU A 74 3.71 -4.12 -4.48
CA LEU A 74 2.91 -4.86 -5.45
C LEU A 74 3.11 -4.39 -6.89
N ALA A 75 3.71 -3.22 -7.08
CA ALA A 75 4.10 -2.78 -8.40
C ALA A 75 5.19 -3.73 -8.94
N PRO A 76 5.15 -4.07 -10.24
CA PRO A 76 6.21 -4.86 -10.83
C PRO A 76 7.55 -4.15 -10.62
N HIS A 77 8.47 -4.82 -9.93
CA HIS A 77 9.86 -4.41 -9.91
C HIS A 77 10.35 -4.45 -11.37
N ASN A 78 10.56 -3.27 -11.95
CA ASN A 78 11.07 -3.12 -13.30
C ASN A 78 12.56 -3.51 -13.36
N ASP A 79 12.87 -4.76 -13.07
CA ASP A 79 14.21 -5.32 -13.25
C ASP A 79 14.35 -6.11 -14.57
N GLU A 80 13.27 -6.40 -15.31
CA GLU A 80 13.34 -7.14 -16.60
C GLU A 80 12.43 -6.63 -17.74
N ALA A 81 11.73 -5.50 -17.62
CA ALA A 81 10.84 -5.01 -18.70
C ALA A 81 11.55 -4.26 -19.84
N ALA A 82 12.89 -4.12 -19.79
CA ALA A 82 13.68 -3.50 -20.86
C ALA A 82 14.39 -4.50 -21.80
N PHE A 83 14.40 -5.80 -21.49
CA PHE A 83 15.20 -6.78 -22.25
C PHE A 83 14.41 -7.63 -23.26
N ALA A 84 13.09 -7.49 -23.33
CA ALA A 84 12.25 -8.31 -24.22
C ALA A 84 11.77 -7.59 -25.50
N HIS A 85 12.49 -6.58 -26.01
CA HIS A 85 12.12 -5.89 -27.25
C HIS A 85 13.18 -5.87 -28.37
N SER A 86 14.09 -6.85 -28.47
CA SER A 86 14.99 -6.87 -29.64
C SER A 86 15.60 -8.19 -30.09
N ILE A 87 15.01 -9.35 -29.79
CA ILE A 87 15.49 -10.62 -30.39
C ILE A 87 14.31 -11.49 -30.83
N ASP A 88 13.55 -10.97 -31.79
CA ASP A 88 12.79 -11.82 -32.71
C ASP A 88 12.79 -11.18 -34.10
N ALA A 89 13.81 -11.54 -34.88
CA ALA A 89 13.81 -11.41 -36.33
C ALA A 89 14.65 -12.58 -36.86
N SER A 90 13.98 -13.72 -36.95
CA SER A 90 14.36 -14.75 -37.92
C SER A 90 14.27 -14.12 -39.31
N GLU A 91 15.40 -14.06 -40.04
CA GLU A 91 15.38 -13.94 -41.50
C GLU A 91 15.98 -15.23 -42.08
N ASP A 92 15.10 -16.20 -42.31
CA ASP A 92 15.26 -17.17 -43.39
C ASP A 92 15.26 -16.38 -44.71
N GLY A 93 16.39 -16.32 -45.39
CA GLY A 93 16.56 -15.73 -46.72
C GLY A 93 17.28 -16.72 -47.63
N PRO A 94 16.77 -17.04 -48.84
CA PRO A 94 17.30 -18.11 -49.67
C PRO A 94 18.49 -17.64 -50.52
N THR A 95 19.61 -18.35 -50.45
CA THR A 95 20.50 -18.68 -51.59
C THR A 95 21.37 -19.88 -51.22
#